data_AF-A0A395J3D7-F1
#
_entry.id   AF-A0A395J3D7-F1
#
_cell.length_a   1.000
_cell.length_b   1.000
_cell.length_c   1.000
_cell.angle_alpha   90.00
_cell.angle_beta   90.00
_cell.angle_gamma   90.00
#
_symmetry.space_group_name_H-M   'P 1'
#
loop_
_entity.id
_entity.type
_entity.pdbx_description
1 polymer ?
#
loop_
_entity_poly.entity_id
_entity_poly.type
_entity_poly.pdbx_seq_one_letter_code
_entity_poly.pdbx_strand_id
1 'polypeptide(L)'
;MSFSNANTGSQDADPYKAKNIDTPSLKEKVEDLNAFIDASKFGMMTTRDGKTGELFSRCMAVAAKENGGTTLLFHTNTESGKTDDLSTDSHTNILLPQLLRRMGLYLRPL
;
A
#
# COMPACT_ATOMS: atom_id res chain seq x y z
N MET A 1 -54.53 19.95 1.43
CA MET A 1 -53.57 19.55 0.38
C MET A 1 -52.17 19.66 0.96
N SER A 2 -51.61 18.58 1.51
CA SER A 2 -50.23 18.55 1.97
C SER A 2 -49.44 17.69 1.00
N PHE A 3 -48.64 18.33 0.15
CA PHE A 3 -47.72 17.64 -0.74
C PHE A 3 -46.40 17.45 0.01
N SER A 4 -46.20 16.29 0.65
CA SER A 4 -44.88 15.92 1.16
C SER A 4 -44.11 15.20 0.05
N ASN A 5 -43.10 15.86 -0.53
CA ASN A 5 -42.26 15.30 -1.60
C ASN A 5 -41.02 14.54 -1.07
N ALA A 6 -41.03 14.09 0.18
CA ALA A 6 -39.93 13.34 0.79
C ALA A 6 -40.38 11.91 1.11
N ASN A 7 -40.44 11.06 0.09
CA ASN A 7 -40.45 9.62 0.28
C ASN A 7 -39.03 9.17 0.66
N THR A 8 -38.63 9.41 1.91
CA THR A 8 -37.37 8.92 2.49
C THR A 8 -37.57 7.63 3.30
N GLY A 9 -38.65 6.89 3.05
CA GLY A 9 -39.06 5.74 3.86
C GLY A 9 -38.19 4.47 3.74
N SER A 10 -37.33 4.37 2.72
CA SER A 10 -36.37 3.25 2.60
C SER A 10 -35.12 3.57 1.77
N GLN A 11 -34.79 4.84 1.56
CA GLN A 11 -33.59 5.23 0.81
C GLN A 11 -32.45 5.51 1.78
N ASP A 12 -31.33 4.79 1.62
CA ASP A 12 -30.12 5.04 2.40
C ASP A 12 -29.74 6.52 2.27
N ALA A 13 -29.48 7.16 3.41
CA ALA A 13 -29.20 8.59 3.52
C ALA A 13 -27.95 9.06 2.75
N ASP A 14 -27.17 8.12 2.22
CA ASP A 14 -25.98 8.38 1.41
C ASP A 14 -26.05 7.62 0.07
N PRO A 15 -26.53 8.26 -1.02
CA PRO A 15 -26.65 7.64 -2.33
C PRO A 15 -25.29 7.35 -3.00
N TYR A 16 -24.18 7.82 -2.43
CA TYR A 16 -22.82 7.60 -2.94
C TYR A 16 -22.15 6.41 -2.25
N LYS A 17 -22.48 6.14 -0.98
CA LYS A 17 -21.93 5.00 -0.24
C LYS A 17 -22.38 3.68 -0.84
N ALA A 18 -23.67 3.52 -1.14
CA ALA A 18 -24.22 2.30 -1.74
C ALA A 18 -23.71 2.04 -3.17
N LYS A 19 -23.42 3.10 -3.94
CA LYS A 19 -22.88 2.99 -5.31
C LYS A 19 -21.38 2.71 -5.38
N ASN A 20 -20.65 2.97 -4.29
CA ASN A 20 -19.20 2.74 -4.20
C ASN A 20 -18.84 1.45 -3.44
N ILE A 21 -19.82 0.60 -3.09
CA ILE A 21 -19.53 -0.73 -2.53
C ILE A 21 -19.15 -1.63 -3.68
N ASP A 22 -17.86 -1.64 -4.00
CA ASP A 22 -17.30 -2.70 -4.83
C ASP A 22 -16.97 -3.89 -3.94
N THR A 23 -17.38 -5.10 -4.34
CA THR A 23 -17.09 -6.34 -3.61
C THR A 23 -16.18 -7.24 -4.44
N PRO A 24 -14.94 -6.80 -4.71
CA PRO A 24 -14.02 -7.59 -5.51
C PRO A 24 -13.70 -8.91 -4.80
N SER A 25 -13.53 -9.94 -5.61
CA SER A 25 -13.10 -11.26 -5.17
C SER A 25 -11.72 -11.20 -4.49
N LEU A 26 -11.40 -12.21 -3.68
CA LEU A 26 -10.06 -12.31 -3.07
C LEU A 26 -8.95 -12.32 -4.14
N LYS A 27 -9.21 -12.97 -5.27
CA LYS A 27 -8.27 -13.06 -6.38
C LYS A 27 -7.95 -11.68 -6.96
N GLU A 28 -8.99 -10.90 -7.27
CA GLU A 28 -8.83 -9.53 -7.80
C GLU A 28 -8.05 -8.65 -6.83
N LYS A 29 -8.35 -8.74 -5.52
CA LYS A 29 -7.60 -7.99 -4.49
C LYS A 29 -6.11 -8.33 -4.47
N VAL A 30 -5.76 -9.61 -4.63
CA VAL A 30 -4.36 -10.05 -4.65
C VAL A 30 -3.67 -9.62 -5.95
N GLU A 31 -4.35 -9.74 -7.09
CA GLU A 31 -3.83 -9.32 -8.40
C GLU A 31 -3.60 -7.79 -8.45
N ASP A 32 -4.54 -7.01 -7.92
CA ASP A 32 -4.43 -5.55 -7.83
C ASP A 32 -3.29 -5.13 -6.90
N LEU A 33 -3.14 -5.80 -5.75
CA LEU A 33 -2.01 -5.56 -4.85
C LEU A 33 -0.69 -5.87 -5.54
N ASN A 34 -0.62 -6.97 -6.30
CA ASN A 34 0.57 -7.33 -7.05
C ASN A 34 0.94 -6.29 -8.09
N ALA A 35 -0.04 -5.83 -8.87
CA ALA A 35 0.13 -4.78 -9.85
C ALA A 35 0.59 -3.46 -9.20
N PHE A 36 0.05 -3.14 -8.01
CA PHE A 36 0.48 -2.00 -7.23
C PHE A 36 1.96 -2.12 -6.80
N ILE A 37 2.37 -3.27 -6.27
CA ILE A 37 3.77 -3.51 -5.88
C ILE A 37 4.70 -3.40 -7.11
N ASP A 38 4.27 -3.90 -8.28
CA ASP A 38 5.06 -3.79 -9.53
C ASP A 38 5.24 -2.34 -9.99
N ALA A 39 4.26 -1.48 -9.73
CA ALA A 39 4.37 -0.05 -9.99
C ALA A 39 5.32 0.66 -8.98
N SER A 40 5.40 0.14 -7.76
CA SER A 40 6.22 0.68 -6.66
C SER A 40 7.64 0.09 -6.64
N LYS A 41 8.56 0.71 -7.38
CA LYS A 41 9.98 0.26 -7.48
C LYS A 41 10.77 0.31 -6.17
N PHE A 42 10.37 1.17 -5.22
CA PHE A 42 11.04 1.37 -3.95
C PHE A 42 10.00 1.34 -2.82
N GLY A 43 10.36 0.74 -1.70
CA GLY A 43 9.59 0.73 -0.46
C GLY A 43 10.43 1.21 0.72
N MET A 44 9.77 1.68 1.76
CA MET A 44 10.39 2.00 3.04
C MET A 44 10.28 0.77 3.94
N MET A 45 11.42 0.18 4.28
CA MET A 45 11.49 -0.91 5.26
C MET A 45 11.75 -0.32 6.63
N THR A 46 10.83 -0.57 7.56
CA THR A 46 10.97 -0.17 8.95
C THR A 46 11.32 -1.39 9.78
N THR A 47 12.47 -1.31 10.45
CA THR A 47 12.99 -2.31 11.39
C THR A 47 13.03 -1.71 12.80
N ARG A 48 13.10 -2.59 13.81
CA ARG A 48 13.28 -2.20 15.20
C ARG A 48 14.67 -2.60 15.67
N ASP A 49 15.38 -1.69 16.32
CA ASP A 49 16.62 -2.05 17.01
C ASP A 49 16.27 -2.83 18.29
N GLY A 50 16.75 -4.07 18.41
CA GLY A 50 16.49 -4.92 19.57
C GLY A 50 17.10 -4.42 20.88
N LYS A 51 18.11 -3.52 20.84
CA LYS A 51 18.76 -2.99 22.05
C LYS A 51 18.06 -1.75 22.59
N THR A 52 17.75 -0.79 21.72
CA THR A 52 17.15 0.50 22.10
C THR A 52 15.64 0.51 21.97
N GLY A 53 15.08 -0.36 21.12
CA GLY A 53 13.66 -0.37 20.76
C GLY A 53 13.27 0.71 19.74
N GLU A 54 14.23 1.48 19.22
CA GLU A 54 13.99 2.52 18.22
C GLU A 54 13.59 1.94 16.86
N LEU A 55 12.84 2.71 16.08
CA LEU A 55 12.39 2.33 14.75
C LEU A 55 13.22 3.05 13.69
N PHE A 56 13.84 2.27 12.81
CA PHE A 56 14.61 2.80 11.68
C PHE A 56 13.90 2.49 10.38
N SER A 57 13.54 3.54 9.62
CA SER A 57 12.92 3.40 8.31
C SER A 57 13.92 3.73 7.20
N ARG A 58 14.14 2.79 6.28
CA ARG A 58 15.17 2.88 5.24
C ARG A 58 14.59 2.54 3.88
N CYS A 59 14.96 3.31 2.85
CA CYS A 59 14.50 3.07 1.48
C CYS A 59 15.20 1.84 0.88
N MET A 60 14.42 0.90 0.35
CA MET A 60 14.86 -0.36 -0.22
C MET A 60 14.20 -0.57 -1.60
N ALA A 61 14.94 -1.08 -2.56
CA ALA A 61 14.39 -1.46 -3.86
C ALA A 61 13.82 -2.87 -3.81
N VAL A 62 12.60 -3.07 -4.30
CA VAL A 62 12.00 -4.40 -4.44
C VAL A 62 12.73 -5.13 -5.57
N ALA A 63 13.42 -6.23 -5.24
CA ALA A 63 14.23 -6.99 -6.19
C ALA A 63 13.38 -8.02 -6.97
N ALA A 64 12.48 -8.70 -6.27
CA ALA A 64 11.60 -9.70 -6.85
C ALA A 64 10.40 -9.96 -5.94
N LYS A 65 9.43 -10.71 -6.46
CA LYS A 65 8.31 -11.23 -5.68
C LYS A 65 8.18 -12.73 -5.91
N GLU A 66 7.88 -13.47 -4.86
CA GLU A 66 7.67 -14.92 -4.87
C GLU A 66 6.27 -15.27 -4.35
N ASN A 67 5.89 -16.55 -4.46
CA ASN A 67 4.62 -17.11 -3.97
C ASN A 67 3.38 -16.28 -4.35
N GLY A 68 3.25 -15.98 -5.65
CA GLY A 68 2.11 -15.21 -6.15
C GLY A 68 2.11 -13.74 -5.68
N GLY A 69 3.29 -13.19 -5.38
CA GLY A 69 3.47 -11.77 -5.05
C GLY A 69 3.32 -11.42 -3.56
N THR A 70 3.12 -12.44 -2.72
CA THR A 70 2.98 -12.29 -1.27
C THR A 70 4.31 -12.16 -0.54
N THR A 71 5.38 -12.69 -1.12
CA THR A 71 6.73 -12.63 -0.55
C THR A 71 7.57 -11.65 -1.35
N LEU A 72 8.09 -10.61 -0.70
CA LEU A 72 8.92 -9.59 -1.33
C LEU A 72 10.40 -9.85 -1.03
N LEU A 73 11.22 -9.82 -2.07
CA LEU A 73 12.67 -9.97 -1.97
C LEU A 73 13.35 -8.62 -2.10
N PHE A 74 14.35 -8.38 -1.26
CA PHE A 74 15.15 -7.16 -1.22
C PHE A 74 16.63 -7.50 -1.19
N HIS A 75 17.46 -6.71 -1.87
CA HIS A 75 18.91 -6.79 -1.71
C HIS A 75 19.34 -5.88 -0.56
N THR A 76 20.11 -6.45 0.37
CA THR A 76 20.51 -5.80 1.61
C THR A 76 22.04 -5.77 1.72
N ASN A 77 22.63 -4.61 1.96
CA ASN A 77 24.05 -4.51 2.31
C ASN A 77 24.27 -5.03 3.75
N THR A 78 25.20 -5.97 3.92
CA THR A 78 25.61 -6.54 5.21
C THR A 78 26.35 -5.57 6.12
N GLU A 79 26.88 -4.46 5.59
CA GLU A 79 27.63 -3.46 6.36
C GLU A 79 26.72 -2.41 7.02
N SER A 80 25.42 -2.47 6.79
CA SER A 80 24.48 -1.57 7.45
C SER A 80 23.75 -2.29 8.57
N GLY A 81 23.48 -1.60 9.68
CA GLY A 81 22.83 -2.17 10.87
C GLY A 81 21.43 -2.77 10.67
N LYS A 82 20.89 -2.80 9.45
CA LYS A 82 19.62 -3.47 9.13
C LYS A 82 19.67 -4.99 9.30
N THR A 83 20.83 -5.61 9.06
CA THR A 83 21.01 -7.06 9.32
C THR A 83 21.03 -7.34 10.81
N ASP A 84 21.60 -6.44 11.61
CA ASP A 84 21.63 -6.55 13.06
C ASP A 84 20.23 -6.37 13.64
N ASP A 85 19.51 -5.32 13.22
CA ASP A 85 18.10 -5.10 13.58
C ASP A 85 17.26 -6.36 13.31
N LEU A 86 17.32 -6.90 12.08
CA LEU A 86 16.55 -8.07 11.67
C LEU A 86 16.96 -9.37 12.39
N SER A 87 18.23 -9.50 12.79
CA SER A 87 18.70 -10.64 13.58
C SER A 87 18.14 -10.65 15.00
N THR A 88 17.83 -9.46 15.53
CA THR A 88 17.31 -9.29 16.90
C THR A 88 15.79 -9.26 16.96
N ASP A 89 15.13 -8.67 15.95
CA ASP A 89 13.67 -8.67 15.80
C ASP A 89 13.30 -8.89 14.33
N SER A 90 12.64 -10.01 14.05
CA SER A 90 12.18 -10.36 12.70
C SER A 90 10.97 -9.53 12.24
N HIS A 91 10.32 -8.77 13.13
CA HIS A 91 9.19 -7.94 12.76
C HIS A 91 9.63 -6.76 11.92
N THR A 92 9.07 -6.69 10.72
CA THR A 92 9.34 -5.61 9.78
C THR A 92 8.05 -5.10 9.18
N ASN A 93 8.06 -3.84 8.77
CA ASN A 93 6.97 -3.23 8.02
C ASN A 93 7.51 -2.69 6.70
N ILE A 94 6.80 -2.97 5.61
CA ILE A 94 7.10 -2.44 4.29
C ILE A 94 6.00 -1.46 3.90
N LEU A 95 6.39 -0.20 3.75
CA LEU A 95 5.52 0.83 3.19
C LEU A 95 5.90 1.09 1.73
N LEU A 96 4.94 0.91 0.83
CA LEU A 96 5.13 1.19 -0.60
C LEU A 96 4.50 2.54 -0.93
N PRO A 97 5.31 3.58 -1.21
CA PRO A 97 4.79 4.89 -1.57
C PRO A 97 4.24 4.85 -3.01
N GLN A 98 2.98 5.27 -3.16
CA GLN A 98 2.39 5.58 -4.46
C GLN A 98 2.82 6.99 -4.88
N LEU A 99 4.13 7.19 -5.10
CA LEU A 99 4.61 8.44 -5.67
C LEU A 99 4.03 8.53 -7.09
N LEU A 100 3.13 9.50 -7.34
CA LEU A 100 2.45 9.72 -8.61
C LEU A 100 3.45 9.74 -9.80
N ARG A 101 3.77 8.58 -10.37
CA ARG A 101 4.25 8.48 -11.76
C ARG A 101 3.13 8.78 -12.76
N ARG A 102 2.00 9.31 -12.29
CA ARG A 102 0.95 9.97 -13.08
C ARG A 102 1.16 11.50 -13.18
N MET A 103 2.39 11.99 -12.99
CA MET A 103 2.80 13.37 -13.33
C MET A 103 3.15 13.54 -14.84
N GLY A 104 2.57 12.72 -15.72
CA GLY A 104 2.61 12.91 -17.17
C GLY A 104 1.46 13.77 -17.73
N LEU A 105 0.72 14.49 -16.87
CA LEU A 105 -0.50 15.21 -17.27
C LEU A 105 -0.50 16.72 -17.00
N TYR A 106 0.66 17.36 -16.81
CA TYR A 106 0.72 18.82 -16.61
C TYR A 106 1.83 19.59 -17.34
N LEU A 107 2.44 19.01 -18.37
CA LEU A 107 3.30 19.77 -19.29
C LEU A 107 2.93 19.42 -20.73
N ARG A 108 1.85 20.02 -21.23
CA ARG A 108 1.70 20.23 -22.67
C ARG A 108 2.57 21.45 -23.03
N PRO A 109 3.53 21.35 -23.95
CA PRO A 109 4.14 22.54 -24.52
C PRO A 109 3.06 23.31 -25.30
N LEU A 110 3.02 24.62 -25.10
CA LEU A 110 2.32 25.56 -25.99
C LEU A 110 2.99 25.57 -27.36
#